data_AF-A0A0D0C393-F1
#
_entry.id   AF-A0A0D0C393-F1
#
_cell.length_a   1.000
_cell.length_b   1.000
_cell.length_c   1.000
_cell.angle_alpha   90.00
_cell.angle_beta   90.00
_cell.angle_gamma   90.00
#
_symmetry.space_group_name_H-M   'P 1'
#
loop_
_entity.id
_entity.type
_entity.pdbx_description
1 polymer ?
#
loop_
_entity_poly.entity_id
_entity_poly.type
_entity_poly.pdbx_seq_one_letter_code
_entity_poly.pdbx_strand_id
1 'polypeptide(L)'
;MTEVQVTLELVQEDEDCAQQSSINVHKTQAGKFVKMGLDLEDAQYKLRNELQEYIKKDATAQQSLTLLDHWAVLRKSITVFEELHLAHMPALFQFLIDCKEDVFDSDNNNPEDAKL
;
A
#
# COMPACT_ATOMS: atom_id res chain seq x y z
N MET A 1 -12.74 -1.79 -24.72
CA MET A 1 -11.62 -1.94 -23.77
C MET A 1 -12.17 -2.48 -22.47
N THR A 2 -11.90 -3.74 -22.16
CA THR A 2 -12.18 -4.36 -20.85
C THR A 2 -10.90 -4.33 -19.99
N GLU A 3 -11.03 -4.42 -18.66
CA GLU A 3 -9.87 -4.42 -17.74
C GLU A 3 -8.82 -5.46 -18.14
N VAL A 4 -9.27 -6.65 -18.55
CA VAL A 4 -8.40 -7.75 -19.02
C VAL A 4 -7.60 -7.35 -20.26
N GLN A 5 -8.20 -6.62 -21.21
CA GLN A 5 -7.50 -6.14 -22.40
C GLN A 5 -6.42 -5.11 -22.06
N VAL A 6 -6.73 -4.18 -21.15
CA VAL A 6 -5.77 -3.18 -20.69
C VAL A 6 -4.59 -3.82 -19.97
N THR A 7 -4.85 -4.81 -19.10
CA THR A 7 -3.76 -5.52 -18.41
C THR A 7 -2.87 -6.30 -19.37
N LEU A 8 -3.44 -6.83 -20.46
CA LEU A 8 -2.69 -7.63 -21.43
C LEU A 8 -1.78 -6.73 -22.29
N GLU A 9 -2.29 -5.57 -22.71
CA GLU A 9 -1.51 -4.56 -23.44
C GLU A 9 -0.35 -4.01 -22.58
N LEU A 10 -0.62 -3.70 -21.31
CA LEU A 10 0.42 -3.25 -20.37
C LEU A 10 1.50 -4.31 -20.11
N VAL A 11 1.11 -5.59 -19.98
CA VAL A 11 2.08 -6.68 -19.82
C VAL A 11 2.98 -6.80 -21.06
N GLN A 12 2.41 -6.62 -22.25
CA GLN A 12 3.16 -6.70 -23.50
C GLN A 12 4.13 -5.52 -23.67
N GLU A 13 3.70 -4.31 -23.32
CA GLU A 13 4.55 -3.12 -23.35
C GLU A 13 5.70 -3.20 -22.33
N ASP A 14 5.44 -3.79 -21.17
CA ASP A 14 6.46 -4.12 -20.16
C ASP A 14 7.46 -5.18 -20.67
N GLU A 15 7.01 -6.21 -21.39
CA GLU A 15 7.88 -7.22 -22.02
C GLU A 15 8.78 -6.60 -23.09
N ASP A 16 8.24 -5.69 -23.91
CA ASP A 16 8.99 -4.96 -24.93
C ASP A 16 10.06 -4.04 -24.28
N CYS A 17 9.71 -3.37 -23.17
CA CYS A 17 10.66 -2.58 -22.38
C CYS A 17 11.74 -3.45 -21.69
N ALA A 18 11.38 -4.63 -21.20
CA ALA A 18 12.32 -5.56 -20.58
C ALA A 18 13.30 -6.18 -21.60
N GLN A 19 12.90 -6.33 -22.86
CA GLN A 19 13.81 -6.75 -23.94
C GLN A 19 14.80 -5.65 -24.34
N GLN A 20 14.41 -4.38 -24.24
CA GLN A 20 15.26 -3.23 -24.56
C GLN A 20 16.18 -2.81 -23.41
N SER A 21 15.78 -3.08 -22.16
CA SER A 21 16.56 -2.72 -20.97
C SER A 21 17.22 -3.96 -20.36
N SER A 22 18.56 -3.99 -20.34
CA SER A 22 19.36 -5.07 -19.74
C SER A 22 19.33 -5.09 -18.20
N ILE A 23 18.40 -4.36 -17.56
CA ILE A 23 18.35 -4.16 -16.12
C ILE A 23 16.93 -4.42 -15.62
N ASN A 24 16.62 -5.70 -15.37
CA ASN A 24 15.45 -6.08 -14.57
C ASN A 24 15.73 -5.75 -13.09
N VAL A 25 15.51 -4.51 -12.67
CA VAL A 25 15.83 -4.06 -11.30
C VAL A 25 14.86 -4.66 -10.27
N HIS A 26 13.59 -4.91 -10.61
CA HIS A 26 12.61 -5.55 -9.71
C HIS A 26 11.58 -6.43 -10.43
N LYS A 27 11.10 -7.47 -9.73
CA LYS A 27 10.08 -8.41 -10.25
C LYS A 27 8.68 -7.79 -10.33
N THR A 28 8.44 -6.69 -9.62
CA THR A 28 7.17 -5.96 -9.66
C THR A 28 7.18 -4.97 -10.80
N GLN A 29 6.24 -5.11 -11.73
CA GLN A 29 6.04 -4.20 -12.85
C GLN A 29 5.43 -2.87 -12.38
N ALA A 30 5.72 -1.77 -13.08
CA ALA A 30 5.22 -0.44 -12.72
C ALA A 30 3.68 -0.39 -12.68
N GLY A 31 2.99 -1.00 -13.64
CA GLY A 31 1.53 -1.10 -13.63
C GLY A 31 0.97 -1.87 -12.42
N LYS A 32 1.68 -2.93 -11.99
CA LYS A 32 1.33 -3.69 -10.78
C LYS A 32 1.57 -2.87 -9.51
N PHE A 33 2.64 -2.07 -9.47
CA PHE A 33 2.92 -1.15 -8.38
C PHE A 33 1.81 -0.11 -8.22
N VAL A 34 1.39 0.55 -9.32
CA VAL A 34 0.29 1.52 -9.29
C VAL A 34 -1.01 0.87 -8.85
N LYS A 35 -1.35 -0.31 -9.39
CA LYS A 35 -2.55 -1.05 -8.95
C LYS A 35 -2.50 -1.39 -7.46
N MET A 36 -1.36 -1.82 -6.95
CA MET A 36 -1.17 -2.09 -5.52
C MET A 36 -1.43 -0.84 -4.65
N GLY A 37 -0.97 0.34 -5.10
CA GLY A 37 -1.24 1.60 -4.41
C GLY A 37 -2.74 1.95 -4.36
N LEU A 38 -3.45 1.76 -5.48
CA LEU A 38 -4.91 1.98 -5.54
C LEU A 38 -5.68 0.98 -4.66
N ASP A 39 -5.28 -0.30 -4.67
CA ASP A 39 -5.89 -1.33 -3.83
C ASP A 39 -5.67 -1.04 -2.34
N LEU A 40 -4.51 -0.47 -1.96
CA LEU A 40 -4.21 -0.03 -0.59
C LEU A 40 -5.10 1.15 -0.16
N GLU A 41 -5.29 2.15 -1.03
CA GLU A 41 -6.15 3.30 -0.75
C GLU A 41 -7.61 2.85 -0.54
N ASP A 42 -8.11 1.96 -1.40
CA ASP A 42 -9.46 1.39 -1.28
C ASP A 42 -9.61 0.57 0.01
N ALA A 43 -8.61 -0.24 0.37
CA ALA A 43 -8.60 -1.00 1.62
C ALA A 43 -8.57 -0.09 2.87
N GLN A 44 -7.79 0.98 2.85
CA GLN A 44 -7.77 2.00 3.91
C GLN A 44 -9.14 2.67 4.05
N TYR A 45 -9.76 3.04 2.94
CA TYR A 45 -11.08 3.66 2.93
C TYR A 45 -12.16 2.74 3.52
N LYS A 46 -12.16 1.46 3.12
CA LYS A 46 -13.07 0.44 3.67
C LYS A 46 -12.87 0.25 5.17
N LEU A 47 -11.63 0.10 5.63
CA LEU A 47 -11.32 -0.07 7.05
C LEU A 47 -11.75 1.13 7.88
N ARG A 48 -11.56 2.36 7.36
CA ARG A 48 -12.02 3.59 8.02
C ARG A 48 -13.55 3.61 8.16
N ASN A 49 -14.28 3.18 7.13
CA ASN A 49 -15.74 3.10 7.19
C ASN A 49 -16.23 2.02 8.16
N GLU A 50 -15.59 0.85 8.17
CA GLU A 50 -15.88 -0.23 9.13
C GLU A 50 -15.68 0.25 10.57
N LEU A 51 -14.55 0.91 10.85
CA LEU A 51 -14.25 1.50 12.15
C LEU A 51 -15.34 2.50 12.57
N GLN A 52 -15.76 3.40 11.68
CA GLN A 52 -16.82 4.37 11.97
C GLN A 52 -18.17 3.70 12.27
N GLU A 53 -18.53 2.65 11.53
CA GLU A 53 -19.75 1.88 11.79
C GLU A 53 -19.70 1.16 13.14
N TYR A 54 -18.54 0.62 13.50
CA TYR A 54 -18.33 -0.10 14.75
C TYR A 54 -18.35 0.82 15.97
N ILE A 55 -17.77 2.02 15.87
CA ILE A 55 -17.87 3.06 16.91
C ILE A 55 -19.33 3.45 17.16
N LYS A 56 -20.15 3.56 16.10
CA LYS A 56 -21.58 3.92 16.24
C LYS A 56 -22.44 2.83 16.87
N LYS A 57 -22.06 1.56 16.73
CA LYS A 57 -22.89 0.39 17.07
C LYS A 57 -22.46 -0.31 18.36
N ASP A 58 -21.46 0.21 19.07
CA ASP A 58 -20.76 -0.48 20.17
C ASP A 58 -20.28 -1.88 19.75
N ALA A 59 -19.08 -1.92 19.19
CA ALA A 59 -18.52 -3.11 18.57
C ALA A 59 -18.47 -4.31 19.52
N THR A 60 -18.89 -5.47 19.01
CA THR A 60 -18.72 -6.74 19.72
C THR A 60 -17.23 -7.12 19.76
N ALA A 61 -16.79 -7.85 20.79
CA ALA A 61 -15.42 -8.33 20.90
C ALA A 61 -14.93 -9.07 19.62
N GLN A 62 -15.81 -9.82 18.97
CA GLN A 62 -15.48 -10.53 17.73
C GLN A 62 -15.31 -9.59 16.52
N GLN A 63 -16.06 -8.49 16.45
CA GLN A 63 -15.90 -7.47 15.41
C GLN A 63 -14.59 -6.68 15.60
N SER A 64 -14.19 -6.45 16.85
CA SER A 64 -12.90 -5.82 17.19
C SER A 64 -11.72 -6.71 16.77
N LEU A 65 -11.83 -8.03 16.95
CA LEU A 65 -10.79 -8.97 16.51
C LEU A 65 -10.63 -8.98 14.99
N THR A 66 -11.74 -9.06 14.25
CA THR A 66 -11.70 -9.00 12.77
C THR A 66 -11.09 -7.69 12.26
N LEU A 67 -11.37 -6.57 12.93
CA LEU A 67 -10.81 -5.27 12.59
C LEU A 67 -9.28 -5.24 12.76
N LEU A 68 -8.77 -5.85 13.84
CA LEU A 68 -7.33 -5.99 14.06
C LEU A 68 -6.67 -6.86 12.99
N ASP A 69 -7.33 -7.94 12.56
CA ASP A 69 -6.83 -8.78 11.47
C ASP A 69 -6.77 -7.99 10.15
N HIS A 70 -7.82 -7.25 9.80
CA HIS A 70 -7.84 -6.40 8.62
C HIS A 70 -6.74 -5.34 8.67
N TRP A 71 -6.54 -4.69 9.82
CA TRP A 71 -5.48 -3.72 10.03
C TRP A 71 -4.08 -4.35 9.91
N ALA A 72 -3.87 -5.54 10.47
CA ALA A 72 -2.59 -6.24 10.39
C ALA A 72 -2.24 -6.64 8.95
N VAL A 73 -3.22 -7.07 8.17
CA VAL A 73 -3.04 -7.37 6.73
C VAL A 73 -2.69 -6.08 5.98
N LEU A 74 -3.45 -5.00 6.21
CA LEU A 74 -3.21 -3.71 5.56
C LEU A 74 -1.82 -3.16 5.87
N ARG A 75 -1.39 -3.23 7.13
CA ARG A 75 -0.07 -2.78 7.57
C ARG A 75 1.05 -3.52 6.86
N LYS A 76 0.95 -4.85 6.73
CA LYS A 76 1.93 -5.65 5.98
C LYS A 76 2.00 -5.23 4.51
N SER A 77 0.85 -5.01 3.88
CA SER A 77 0.78 -4.58 2.48
C SER A 77 1.37 -3.18 2.27
N ILE A 78 1.17 -2.25 3.22
CA ILE A 78 1.79 -0.92 3.19
C ILE A 78 3.31 -1.04 3.26
N THR A 79 3.87 -1.84 4.18
CA THR A 79 5.32 -2.02 4.29
C THR A 79 5.93 -2.55 2.98
N VAL A 80 5.30 -3.53 2.33
CA VAL A 80 5.77 -4.03 1.03
C VAL A 80 5.69 -2.96 -0.06
N PHE A 81 4.65 -2.13 -0.05
CA PHE A 81 4.52 -1.02 -0.99
C PHE A 81 5.59 0.04 -0.78
N GLU A 82 5.92 0.38 0.46
CA GLU A 82 6.98 1.32 0.81
C GLU A 82 8.37 0.84 0.34
N GLU A 83 8.66 -0.46 0.50
CA GLU A 83 9.89 -1.05 -0.04
C GLU A 83 9.99 -0.91 -1.56
N LEU A 84 8.87 -1.08 -2.28
CA LEU A 84 8.80 -0.94 -3.73
C LEU A 84 8.80 0.52 -4.20
N HIS A 85 8.29 1.43 -3.36
CA HIS A 85 8.18 2.86 -3.68
C HIS A 85 9.55 3.49 -3.96
N LEU A 86 10.58 3.11 -3.20
CA LEU A 86 11.97 3.55 -3.42
C LEU A 86 12.50 3.20 -4.81
N ALA A 87 12.08 2.05 -5.35
CA ALA A 87 12.55 1.56 -6.64
C ALA A 87 11.76 2.16 -7.81
N HIS A 88 10.45 2.34 -7.63
CA HIS A 88 9.57 2.86 -8.69
C HIS A 88 9.52 4.38 -8.73
N MET A 89 9.70 5.08 -7.61
CA MET A 89 9.59 6.54 -7.52
C MET A 89 10.72 7.17 -6.68
N PRO A 90 12.00 6.95 -7.04
CA PRO A 90 13.13 7.46 -6.26
C PRO A 90 13.18 8.99 -6.19
N ALA A 91 12.78 9.68 -7.26
CA ALA A 91 12.73 11.14 -7.30
C ALA A 91 11.63 11.72 -6.39
N LEU A 92 10.50 11.04 -6.27
CA LEU A 92 9.42 11.43 -5.35
C LEU A 92 9.88 11.26 -3.90
N PHE A 93 10.54 10.16 -3.60
CA PHE A 93 11.13 9.94 -2.28
C PHE A 93 12.14 11.03 -1.90
N GLN A 94 13.04 11.37 -2.82
CA GLN A 94 14.01 12.46 -2.59
C GLN A 94 13.29 13.80 -2.36
N PHE A 95 12.26 14.10 -3.15
CA PHE A 95 11.45 15.30 -2.98
C PHE A 95 10.76 15.35 -1.61
N LEU A 96 10.19 14.25 -1.13
CA LEU A 96 9.54 14.18 0.18
C LEU A 96 10.55 14.41 1.33
N ILE A 97 11.76 13.85 1.22
CA ILE A 97 12.87 14.13 2.15
C ILE A 97 13.22 15.62 2.14
N ASP A 98 13.38 16.19 0.94
CA ASP A 98 13.75 17.60 0.77
C ASP A 98 12.66 18.55 1.33
N CYS A 99 11.39 18.12 1.28
CA CYS A 99 10.24 18.83 1.83
C CYS A 99 10.09 18.72 3.35
N LYS A 100 10.90 17.89 4.05
CA LYS A 100 10.73 17.55 5.49
C LYS A 100 9.31 17.09 5.84
N GLU A 101 8.64 16.47 4.89
CA GLU A 101 7.43 15.71 5.21
C GLU A 101 7.93 14.41 5.86
N ASP A 102 7.42 14.03 7.03
CA ASP A 102 7.83 12.79 7.69
C ASP A 102 7.42 11.61 6.79
N VAL A 103 8.37 11.18 5.95
CA VAL A 103 8.12 10.23 4.86
C VAL A 103 7.76 8.85 5.40
N PHE A 104 8.12 8.56 6.66
CA PHE A 104 7.73 7.35 7.38
C PHE A 104 7.60 7.67 8.86
N ASP A 105 6.42 8.09 9.30
CA ASP A 105 6.01 7.82 10.67
C ASP A 105 5.79 6.31 10.81
N SER A 106 6.89 5.56 10.86
CA SER A 106 6.96 4.28 11.56
C SER A 106 6.94 4.58 13.05
N ASP A 107 5.89 5.27 13.49
CA ASP A 107 5.60 5.40 14.89
C ASP A 107 5.03 4.05 15.28
N ASN A 108 5.98 3.18 15.63
CA ASN A 108 5.80 1.94 16.34
C ASN A 108 5.19 2.27 17.71
N ASN A 109 3.95 2.77 17.69
CA ASN A 109 3.10 2.97 18.84
C ASN A 109 2.72 1.57 19.32
N ASN A 110 3.67 0.98 20.03
CA ASN A 110 3.47 -0.20 20.83
C ASN A 110 2.41 0.17 21.89
N PRO A 111 1.25 -0.50 21.92
CA PRO A 111 0.16 -0.12 22.83
C PRO A 111 0.49 -0.36 24.32
N GLU A 112 1.71 -0.78 24.65
CA GLU A 112 2.17 -1.01 26.03
C GLU A 112 2.73 0.24 26.74
N ASP A 113 2.99 1.34 26.03
CA ASP A 113 3.50 2.58 26.65
C ASP A 113 2.40 3.52 27.18
N ALA A 114 1.13 3.13 27.06
CA ALA A 114 0.02 3.77 27.76
C ALA A 114 -0.05 3.26 29.23
N LYS A 115 0.92 3.66 30.05
CA LYS A 115 0.86 3.54 31.53
C LYS A 115 1.06 4.91 32.18
N LEU A 116 -0.04 5.54 32.60
CA LEU A 116 -0.51 5.59 34.01
C LEU A 116 -1.78 6.45 34.10
#